data_AF-A0A1I3WWW8-F1
#
_entry.id   AF-A0A1I3WWW8-F1
#
_cell.length_a   1.000
_cell.length_b   1.000
_cell.length_c   1.000
_cell.angle_alpha   90.00
_cell.angle_beta   90.00
_cell.angle_gamma   90.00
#
_symmetry.space_group_name_H-M   'P 1'
#
loop_
_entity.id
_entity.type
_entity.pdbx_description
1 polymer ?
#
loop_
_entity_poly.entity_id
_entity_poly.type
_entity_poly.pdbx_seq_one_letter_code
_entity_poly.pdbx_strand_id
1 'polypeptide(L)'
;MSTRVGSLSSDYFTNFADISTGYSVEPDPAIIATPAFKAALLALAESFDATYCRAYPAKIMDAWDKNRPLRLAWMHYIGPRFAPLITPPPSAIVERSARGALLLSAVDQTFCVDNPAHMAAAREILEALAPFEALPWPPDAQPE
;
A
#
# COMPACT_ATOMS: atom_id res chain seq x y z
N MET A 1 -34.30 -19.95 -10.14
CA MET A 1 -32.94 -20.35 -9.71
C MET A 1 -32.07 -19.11 -9.82
N SER A 2 -31.81 -18.42 -8.71
CA SER A 2 -31.04 -17.17 -8.66
C SER A 2 -29.73 -17.50 -7.95
N THR A 3 -28.65 -17.56 -8.70
CA THR A 3 -27.31 -17.77 -8.17
C THR A 3 -26.77 -16.43 -7.71
N ARG A 4 -26.65 -16.24 -6.39
CA ARG A 4 -25.90 -15.11 -5.82
C ARG A 4 -24.45 -15.24 -6.24
N VAL A 5 -23.92 -14.23 -6.93
CA VAL A 5 -22.48 -14.06 -7.13
C VAL A 5 -21.87 -13.66 -5.78
N GLY A 6 -20.98 -14.51 -5.28
CA GLY A 6 -20.27 -14.30 -4.03
C GLY A 6 -19.29 -13.12 -4.12
N SER A 7 -19.09 -12.47 -2.99
CA SER A 7 -18.13 -11.39 -2.75
C SER A 7 -16.70 -11.79 -3.13
N LEU A 8 -16.07 -11.05 -4.03
CA LEU A 8 -14.67 -11.21 -4.52
C LEU A 8 -13.59 -10.79 -3.51
N SER A 9 -13.81 -10.90 -2.19
CA SER A 9 -12.97 -10.19 -1.23
C SER A 9 -11.87 -11.00 -0.52
N SER A 10 -11.66 -12.28 -0.82
CA SER A 10 -10.75 -13.15 -0.03
C SER A 10 -9.62 -13.85 -0.79
N ASP A 11 -9.57 -13.81 -2.13
CA ASP A 11 -8.79 -14.81 -2.89
C ASP A 11 -7.45 -14.31 -3.44
N TYR A 12 -7.05 -13.05 -3.20
CA TYR A 12 -5.86 -12.47 -3.83
C TYR A 12 -4.56 -12.60 -3.02
N PHE A 13 -4.63 -12.76 -1.70
CA PHE A 13 -3.46 -12.82 -0.82
C PHE A 13 -3.49 -14.12 -0.01
N THR A 14 -2.61 -15.07 -0.35
CA THR A 14 -2.52 -16.37 0.33
C THR A 14 -2.09 -16.23 1.80
N ASN A 15 -1.36 -15.14 2.13
CA ASN A 15 -0.98 -14.74 3.49
C ASN A 15 -1.15 -13.22 3.64
N PHE A 16 -1.79 -12.77 4.71
CA PHE A 16 -1.99 -11.35 5.02
C PHE A 16 -1.74 -11.08 6.50
N ALA A 17 -1.02 -10.01 6.80
CA ALA A 17 -0.80 -9.50 8.16
C ALA A 17 -1.23 -8.04 8.21
N ASP A 18 -1.98 -7.68 9.26
CA ASP A 18 -2.46 -6.32 9.51
C ASP A 18 -2.04 -5.85 10.89
N ILE A 19 -1.58 -4.61 10.97
CA ILE A 19 -1.34 -3.90 12.23
C ILE A 19 -2.14 -2.61 12.16
N SER A 20 -3.10 -2.46 13.07
CA SER A 20 -3.95 -1.28 13.15
C SER A 20 -3.92 -0.66 14.55
N THR A 21 -4.04 0.66 14.59
CA THR A 21 -4.29 1.38 15.84
C THR A 21 -5.75 1.18 16.27
N GLY A 22 -6.05 1.41 17.55
CA GLY A 22 -7.42 1.32 18.05
C GLY A 22 -8.37 2.29 17.32
N TYR A 23 -9.52 1.80 16.88
CA TYR A 23 -10.47 2.56 16.05
C TYR A 23 -11.15 3.74 16.78
N SER A 24 -11.17 3.70 18.11
CA SER A 24 -11.85 4.71 18.96
C SER A 24 -10.89 5.45 19.88
N VAL A 25 -9.59 5.44 19.56
CA VAL A 25 -8.55 6.08 20.36
C VAL A 25 -7.97 7.21 19.54
N GLU A 26 -7.92 8.42 20.11
CA GLU A 26 -7.19 9.53 19.51
C GLU A 26 -5.72 9.12 19.37
N PRO A 27 -5.18 9.09 18.15
CA PRO A 27 -3.86 8.56 17.95
C PRO A 27 -2.79 9.50 18.50
N ASP A 28 -1.80 8.93 19.18
CA ASP A 28 -0.60 9.67 19.57
C ASP A 28 0.18 10.07 18.30
N PRO A 29 0.45 11.38 18.08
CA PRO A 29 1.21 11.85 16.93
C PRO A 29 2.62 11.25 16.83
N ALA A 30 3.22 10.84 17.95
CA ALA A 30 4.51 10.15 17.97
C ALA A 30 4.42 8.72 17.40
N ILE A 31 3.24 8.09 17.48
CA ILE A 31 2.95 6.76 16.94
C ILE A 31 2.54 6.85 15.47
N ILE A 32 1.70 7.83 15.10
CA ILE A 32 1.33 8.10 13.69
C ILE A 32 2.32 9.04 13.02
N ALA A 33 3.60 8.74 13.19
CA ALA A 33 4.70 9.42 12.54
C ALA A 33 5.24 8.58 11.38
N THR A 34 5.70 9.26 10.32
CA THR A 34 6.31 8.62 9.14
C THR A 34 7.39 7.60 9.50
N PRO A 35 8.34 7.88 10.43
CA PRO A 35 9.39 6.92 10.76
C PRO A 35 8.85 5.61 11.38
N ALA A 36 7.84 5.70 12.25
CA ALA A 36 7.26 4.53 12.91
C ALA A 36 6.52 3.63 11.93
N PHE A 37 5.65 4.20 11.09
CA PHE A 37 4.91 3.44 10.08
C PHE A 37 5.82 2.86 8.99
N LYS A 38 6.84 3.62 8.56
CA LYS A 38 7.85 3.12 7.63
C LYS A 38 8.61 1.93 8.22
N ALA A 39 9.08 2.03 9.46
CA ALA A 39 9.80 0.95 10.12
C ALA A 39 8.92 -0.31 10.27
N ALA A 40 7.68 -0.16 10.71
CA ALA A 40 6.73 -1.27 10.84
C ALA A 40 6.46 -1.95 9.48
N LEU A 41 6.22 -1.16 8.43
CA LEU A 41 5.92 -1.67 7.09
C LEU A 41 7.11 -2.40 6.48
N LEU A 42 8.34 -1.90 6.67
CA LEU A 42 9.56 -2.60 6.24
C LEU A 42 9.83 -3.86 7.06
N ALA A 43 9.56 -3.85 8.37
CA ALA A 43 9.70 -5.02 9.22
C ALA A 43 8.72 -6.14 8.82
N LEU A 44 7.47 -5.79 8.48
CA LEU A 44 6.50 -6.73 7.92
C LEU A 44 6.99 -7.30 6.59
N ALA A 45 7.45 -6.44 5.68
CA ALA A 45 7.98 -6.87 4.41
C ALA A 45 9.14 -7.87 4.55
N GLU A 46 10.09 -7.58 5.44
CA GLU A 46 11.26 -8.45 5.69
C GLU A 46 10.86 -9.76 6.39
N SER A 47 9.96 -9.71 7.37
CA SER A 47 9.59 -10.88 8.17
C SER A 47 8.79 -11.92 7.39
N PHE A 48 8.05 -11.49 6.37
CA PHE A 48 7.16 -12.34 5.58
C PHE A 48 7.58 -12.48 4.12
N ASP A 49 8.75 -11.95 3.74
CA ASP A 49 9.21 -11.85 2.35
C ASP A 49 8.11 -11.32 1.43
N ALA A 50 7.47 -10.23 1.86
CA ALA A 50 6.22 -9.80 1.26
C ALA A 50 6.44 -9.27 -0.17
N THR A 51 5.60 -9.68 -1.10
CA THR A 51 5.51 -9.09 -2.44
C THR A 51 5.03 -7.64 -2.37
N TYR A 52 4.10 -7.34 -1.46
CA TYR A 52 3.45 -6.05 -1.35
C TYR A 52 3.03 -5.74 0.10
N CYS A 53 3.24 -4.50 0.54
CA CYS A 53 2.68 -3.99 1.79
C CYS A 53 2.14 -2.57 1.60
N ARG A 54 1.19 -2.16 2.45
CA ARG A 54 0.69 -0.78 2.47
C ARG A 54 0.41 -0.29 3.88
N ALA A 55 0.57 1.01 4.09
CA ALA A 55 0.15 1.71 5.30
C ALA A 55 -0.81 2.83 4.93
N TYR A 56 -1.91 2.99 5.68
CA TYR A 56 -2.95 3.97 5.37
C TYR A 56 -3.78 4.34 6.61
N PRO A 57 -4.29 5.58 6.69
CA PRO A 57 -5.28 5.93 7.71
C PRO A 57 -6.67 5.41 7.32
N ALA A 58 -7.47 4.97 8.29
CA ALA A 58 -8.81 4.42 8.03
C ALA A 58 -9.72 5.34 7.21
N LYS A 59 -9.61 6.66 7.40
CA LYS A 59 -10.41 7.67 6.67
C LYS A 59 -10.18 7.63 5.15
N ILE A 60 -9.05 7.11 4.65
CA ILE A 60 -8.82 7.02 3.20
C ILE A 60 -9.69 5.94 2.53
N MET A 61 -10.25 5.00 3.32
CA MET A 61 -11.05 3.89 2.81
C MET A 61 -12.33 4.37 2.10
N ASP A 62 -12.88 5.51 2.51
CA ASP A 62 -14.06 6.11 1.88
C ASP A 62 -13.77 6.56 0.43
N ALA A 63 -12.50 6.79 0.10
CA ALA A 63 -12.04 7.18 -1.23
C ALA A 63 -11.59 5.99 -2.09
N TRP A 64 -11.69 4.75 -1.61
CA TRP A 64 -11.28 3.58 -2.36
C TRP A 64 -12.27 3.24 -3.48
N ASP A 65 -11.76 3.14 -4.71
CA ASP A 65 -12.44 2.39 -5.75
C ASP A 65 -12.37 0.91 -5.40
N LYS A 66 -13.52 0.28 -5.12
CA LYS A 66 -13.64 -1.12 -4.70
C LYS A 66 -13.30 -2.12 -5.82
N ASN A 67 -13.26 -1.67 -7.08
CA ASN A 67 -13.01 -2.53 -8.23
C ASN A 67 -11.52 -2.75 -8.52
N ARG A 68 -10.61 -1.97 -7.93
CA ARG A 68 -9.17 -2.14 -8.10
C ARG A 68 -8.59 -3.25 -7.21
N PRO A 69 -7.55 -4.00 -7.60
CA PRO A 69 -6.84 -4.86 -6.65
C PRO A 69 -6.07 -4.06 -5.58
N LEU A 70 -5.35 -3.02 -6.00
CA LEU A 70 -4.60 -2.13 -5.12
C LEU A 70 -5.47 -0.94 -4.69
N ARG A 71 -5.17 -0.37 -3.52
CA ARG A 71 -5.97 0.67 -2.89
C ARG A 71 -5.10 1.88 -2.60
N LEU A 72 -5.70 3.07 -2.55
CA LEU A 72 -5.02 4.28 -2.10
C LEU A 72 -4.44 4.07 -0.72
N ALA A 73 -3.19 4.45 -0.55
CA ALA A 73 -2.50 4.37 0.74
C ALA A 73 -1.56 5.56 0.95
N TRP A 74 -1.09 5.69 2.18
CA TRP A 74 -0.03 6.63 2.52
C TRP A 74 1.34 6.10 2.04
N MET A 75 1.61 4.82 2.30
CA MET A 75 2.87 4.19 1.89
C MET A 75 2.58 2.88 1.16
N HIS A 76 3.36 2.60 0.13
CA HIS A 76 3.38 1.32 -0.57
C HIS A 76 4.79 0.77 -0.58
N TYR A 77 4.94 -0.50 -0.21
CA TYR A 77 6.17 -1.25 -0.44
C TYR A 77 5.94 -2.29 -1.52
N ILE A 78 6.95 -2.45 -2.37
CA ILE A 78 7.00 -3.39 -3.49
C ILE A 78 8.28 -4.22 -3.35
N GLY A 79 8.14 -5.54 -3.37
CA GLY A 79 9.26 -6.48 -3.28
C GLY A 79 10.29 -6.28 -4.40
N PRO A 80 11.54 -6.74 -4.19
CA PRO A 80 12.67 -6.43 -5.07
C PRO A 80 12.48 -6.90 -6.52
N ARG A 81 11.84 -8.05 -6.74
CA ARG A 81 11.51 -8.58 -8.07
C ARG A 81 10.64 -7.62 -8.89
N PHE A 82 9.75 -6.88 -8.23
CA PHE A 82 8.74 -6.05 -8.88
C PHE A 82 9.05 -4.55 -8.84
N ALA A 83 9.96 -4.12 -7.97
CA ALA A 83 10.38 -2.72 -7.86
C ALA A 83 10.80 -2.09 -9.21
N PRO A 84 11.50 -2.78 -10.13
CA PRO A 84 11.84 -2.23 -11.45
C PRO A 84 10.63 -1.91 -12.34
N LEU A 85 9.46 -2.50 -12.10
CA LEU A 85 8.24 -2.26 -12.89
C LEU A 85 7.63 -0.87 -12.63
N ILE A 86 7.97 -0.28 -11.49
CA ILE A 86 7.35 0.96 -11.04
C ILE A 86 8.14 2.14 -11.58
N THR A 87 7.50 3.05 -12.31
CA THR A 87 8.12 4.35 -12.62
C THR A 87 7.82 5.32 -11.49
N PRO A 88 8.83 5.94 -10.84
CA PRO A 88 8.59 6.87 -9.74
C PRO A 88 7.70 8.05 -10.16
N PRO A 89 6.55 8.29 -9.52
CA PRO A 89 5.76 9.48 -9.78
C PRO A 89 6.47 10.71 -9.16
N PRO A 90 6.43 11.87 -9.81
CA PRO A 90 7.18 13.05 -9.39
C PRO A 90 6.72 13.64 -8.05
N SER A 91 5.47 13.38 -7.66
CA SER A 91 4.91 13.85 -6.38
C SER A 91 5.24 12.96 -5.19
N ALA A 92 5.84 11.79 -5.40
CA ALA A 92 6.14 10.85 -4.33
C ALA A 92 7.62 10.83 -3.98
N ILE A 93 7.92 10.55 -2.71
CA ILE A 93 9.24 10.07 -2.34
C ILE A 93 9.30 8.59 -2.70
N VAL A 94 10.32 8.22 -3.46
CA VAL A 94 10.60 6.83 -3.80
C VAL A 94 11.97 6.47 -3.29
N GLU A 95 12.00 5.52 -2.35
CA GLU A 95 13.23 4.93 -1.83
C GLU A 95 13.40 3.55 -2.45
N ARG A 96 14.51 3.34 -3.16
CA ARG A 96 14.88 2.04 -3.73
C ARG A 96 16.06 1.45 -2.99
N SER A 97 16.01 0.15 -2.77
CA SER A 97 17.12 -0.62 -2.23
C SER A 97 17.15 -2.01 -2.88
N ALA A 98 18.20 -2.78 -2.58
CA ALA A 98 18.25 -4.21 -2.94
C ALA A 98 17.08 -5.01 -2.33
N ARG A 99 16.40 -4.48 -1.32
CA ARG A 99 15.25 -5.11 -0.66
C ARG A 99 13.91 -4.72 -1.29
N GLY A 100 13.85 -3.83 -2.27
CA GLY A 100 12.58 -3.39 -2.86
C GLY A 100 12.46 -1.88 -3.00
N ALA A 101 11.23 -1.42 -3.24
CA ALA A 101 10.89 -0.01 -3.36
C ALA A 101 9.81 0.39 -2.36
N LEU A 102 10.01 1.53 -1.68
CA LEU A 102 9.03 2.19 -0.85
C LEU A 102 8.59 3.49 -1.52
N LEU A 103 7.28 3.69 -1.68
CA LEU A 103 6.67 4.89 -2.23
C LEU A 103 5.83 5.58 -1.15
N LEU A 104 6.04 6.89 -0.94
CA LEU A 104 5.36 7.68 0.08
C LEU A 104 4.64 8.88 -0.56
N SER A 105 3.34 9.04 -0.27
CA SER A 105 2.51 10.13 -0.79
C SER A 105 2.60 11.44 0.00
N ALA A 106 3.17 11.41 1.20
CA ALA A 106 3.43 12.61 2.00
C ALA A 106 4.87 12.57 2.52
N VAL A 107 5.61 13.64 2.25
CA VAL A 107 6.96 13.87 2.81
C VAL A 107 6.78 14.31 4.25
N ASP A 108 7.62 13.78 5.15
CA ASP A 108 7.90 14.22 6.54
C ASP A 108 6.73 14.57 7.48
N GLN A 109 5.49 14.40 7.03
CA GLN A 109 4.26 14.68 7.71
C GLN A 109 3.39 13.44 7.75
N THR A 110 2.57 13.36 8.80
CA THR A 110 1.46 12.42 8.86
C THR A 110 0.51 12.65 7.69
N PHE A 111 0.14 11.56 7.00
CA PHE A 111 -0.82 11.64 5.90
C PHE A 111 -2.17 12.18 6.39
N CYS A 112 -2.78 13.02 5.56
CA CYS A 112 -4.03 13.70 5.87
C CYS A 112 -4.96 13.62 4.65
N VAL A 113 -6.11 12.97 4.81
CA VAL A 113 -7.08 12.76 3.73
C VAL A 113 -7.71 14.08 3.26
N ASP A 114 -7.81 15.06 4.15
CA ASP A 114 -8.36 16.39 3.83
C ASP A 114 -7.33 17.28 3.12
N ASN A 115 -6.06 16.87 3.07
CA ASN A 115 -5.02 17.57 2.30
C ASN A 115 -5.06 17.12 0.84
N PRO A 116 -5.44 17.99 -0.12
CA PRO A 116 -5.54 17.61 -1.53
C PRO A 116 -4.20 17.21 -2.15
N ALA A 117 -3.07 17.75 -1.66
CA ALA A 117 -1.74 17.38 -2.15
C ALA A 117 -1.38 15.94 -1.78
N HIS A 118 -1.68 15.53 -0.53
CA HIS A 118 -1.48 14.15 -0.07
C HIS A 118 -2.33 13.17 -0.91
N MET A 119 -3.60 13.51 -1.13
CA MET A 119 -4.49 12.69 -1.94
C MET A 119 -4.10 12.64 -3.41
N ALA A 120 -3.56 13.72 -3.97
CA ALA A 120 -3.02 13.73 -5.34
C ALA A 120 -1.82 12.79 -5.47
N ALA A 121 -0.84 12.89 -4.56
CA ALA A 121 0.32 12.01 -4.56
C ALA A 121 -0.05 10.54 -4.34
N ALA A 122 -1.01 10.24 -3.46
CA ALA A 122 -1.50 8.87 -3.26
C ALA A 122 -2.13 8.28 -4.54
N ARG A 123 -2.85 9.10 -5.33
CA ARG A 123 -3.39 8.69 -6.62
C ARG A 123 -2.29 8.45 -7.65
N GLU A 124 -1.32 9.36 -7.74
CA GLU A 124 -0.18 9.20 -8.66
C GLU A 124 0.64 7.94 -8.35
N ILE A 125 0.85 7.62 -7.08
CA ILE A 125 1.47 6.35 -6.68
C ILE A 125 0.61 5.18 -7.14
N LEU A 126 -0.70 5.20 -6.90
CA LEU A 126 -1.57 4.11 -7.30
C LEU A 126 -1.58 3.90 -8.84
N GLU A 127 -1.49 4.97 -9.62
CA GLU A 127 -1.31 4.89 -11.08
C GLU A 127 0.06 4.32 -11.46
N ALA A 128 1.13 4.75 -10.78
CA ALA A 128 2.47 4.20 -10.99
C ALA A 128 2.58 2.70 -10.68
N LEU A 129 1.67 2.17 -9.85
CA LEU A 129 1.57 0.74 -9.52
C LEU A 129 0.79 -0.08 -10.56
N ALA A 130 0.19 0.54 -11.59
CA ALA A 130 -0.60 -0.17 -12.60
C ALA A 130 0.14 -1.34 -13.28
N PRO A 131 1.45 -1.25 -13.64
CA PRO A 131 2.18 -2.39 -14.21
C PRO A 131 2.28 -3.59 -13.27
N PHE A 132 2.41 -3.35 -11.96
CA PHE A 132 2.42 -4.40 -10.94
C PHE A 132 1.01 -4.96 -10.70
N GLU A 133 0.00 -4.10 -10.67
CA GLU A 133 -1.41 -4.48 -10.52
C GLU A 133 -1.92 -5.38 -11.67
N ALA A 134 -1.38 -5.19 -12.88
CA ALA A 134 -1.73 -5.95 -14.07
C ALA A 134 -1.16 -7.39 -14.12
N LEU A 135 -0.28 -7.77 -13.18
CA LEU A 135 0.26 -9.12 -13.13
C LEU A 135 -0.81 -10.15 -12.72
N PRO A 136 -0.71 -11.42 -13.18
CA PRO A 136 -1.53 -12.50 -12.65
C PRO A 136 -1.31 -12.63 -11.15
N TRP A 137 -2.39 -12.67 -10.38
CA TRP A 137 -2.32 -12.82 -8.94
C TRP A 137 -2.41 -14.30 -8.51
N PRO A 138 -1.59 -14.74 -7.54
CA PRO A 138 -0.54 -13.96 -6.89
C PRO A 138 0.76 -13.93 -7.73
N PRO A 139 1.44 -12.77 -7.85
CA PRO A 139 2.54 -12.56 -8.79
C PRO A 139 3.83 -13.30 -8.39
N ASP A 140 3.93 -13.72 -7.14
CA ASP A 140 5.03 -14.53 -6.59
C ASP A 140 4.88 -16.03 -6.86
N ALA A 141 3.68 -16.52 -7.22
CA ALA A 141 3.49 -17.90 -7.66
C ALA A 141 3.96 -18.16 -9.10
N GLN A 142 4.40 -17.12 -9.82
CA GLN A 142 4.93 -17.25 -11.18
C GLN A 142 6.39 -17.74 -11.14
N PRO A 143 6.76 -18.78 -11.92
CA PRO A 143 8.14 -19.25 -12.01
C PRO A 143 9.08 -18.11 -12.45
N GLU A 144 10.33 -18.19 -12.02
CA GLU A 144 11.40 -17.23 -12.38
C GLU A 144 11.75 -17.27 -13.87
#